data_AF-A0A965P304-F1
#
_entry.id   AF-A0A965P304-F1
#
_cell.length_a   1.000
_cell.length_b   1.000
_cell.length_c   1.000
_cell.angle_alpha   90.00
_cell.angle_beta   90.00
_cell.angle_gamma   90.00
#
_symmetry.space_group_name_H-M   'P 1'
#
loop_
_entity.id
_entity.type
_entity.pdbx_description
1 polymer ?
#
loop_
_entity_poly.entity_id
_entity_poly.type
_entity_poly.pdbx_seq_one_letter_code
_entity_poly.pdbx_strand_id
1 'polypeptide(L)'
;MASRSNVSYRQCMADGAHKLPGPLDDFVEQQVRSGAYRDRDAVIEAAVERMKAEVEIDQAKLTRLNGMLADADESLRRGEGELVTDIKAYFEAIEAEATGR
;
A
#
# COMPACT_ATOMS: atom_id res chain seq x y z
N MET A 1 27.95 8.37 -4.23
CA MET A 1 26.72 7.64 -3.82
C MET A 1 25.70 8.68 -3.38
N ALA A 2 24.73 9.00 -4.24
CA ALA A 2 23.75 10.05 -3.95
C ALA A 2 22.74 9.55 -2.91
N SER A 3 22.75 10.19 -1.75
CA SER A 3 21.82 9.96 -0.65
C SER A 3 20.40 10.30 -1.12
N ARG A 4 19.50 9.31 -1.07
CA ARG A 4 18.09 9.44 -1.43
C ARG A 4 17.48 10.56 -0.58
N SER A 5 16.97 11.57 -1.27
CA SER A 5 16.26 12.70 -0.70
C SER A 5 15.02 12.20 0.04
N ASN A 6 15.08 12.13 1.37
CA ASN A 6 13.90 12.11 2.23
C ASN A 6 13.26 13.51 2.14
N VAL A 7 12.49 13.73 1.08
CA VAL A 7 11.64 14.92 0.97
C VAL A 7 10.53 14.75 2.01
N SER A 8 10.71 15.43 3.13
CA SER A 8 9.71 15.55 4.19
C SER A 8 8.43 16.12 3.58
N TYR A 9 7.33 15.37 3.63
CA TYR A 9 6.01 15.79 3.15
C TYR A 9 5.53 17.11 3.76
N ARG A 10 6.09 17.53 4.90
CA ARG A 10 5.85 18.87 5.50
C ARG A 10 6.44 20.02 4.68
N GLN A 11 7.52 19.78 3.93
CA GLN A 11 8.15 20.78 3.07
C GLN A 11 7.29 21.07 1.81
N CYS A 12 6.59 20.06 1.27
CA CYS A 12 5.69 20.22 0.11
C CYS A 12 4.46 21.11 0.37
N MET A 13 3.99 21.16 1.62
CA MET A 13 2.80 21.95 1.97
C MET A 13 3.14 23.43 2.26
N ALA A 14 4.42 23.76 2.49
CA ALA A 14 4.85 25.13 2.79
C ALA A 14 5.14 25.96 1.52
N ASP A 15 5.54 25.31 0.42
CA ASP A 15 5.81 25.94 -0.87
C ASP A 15 4.61 25.73 -1.81
N GLY A 16 3.54 26.50 -1.58
CA GLY A 16 2.20 26.38 -2.19
C GLY A 16 2.07 26.63 -3.71
N ALA A 17 2.99 26.14 -4.53
CA ALA A 17 2.92 26.28 -5.98
C ALA A 17 3.50 25.06 -6.73
N HIS A 18 3.09 23.84 -6.36
CA HIS A 18 3.23 22.72 -7.30
C HIS A 18 2.14 22.86 -8.38
N LYS A 19 2.51 23.41 -9.53
CA LYS A 19 1.62 23.56 -10.68
C LYS A 19 1.09 22.18 -11.06
N LEU A 20 -0.22 21.98 -10.95
CA LEU A 20 -0.84 20.72 -11.34
C LEU A 20 -0.57 20.47 -12.83
N PRO A 21 -0.32 19.20 -13.23
CA PRO A 21 -0.36 18.82 -14.64
C PRO A 21 -1.67 19.27 -15.28
N GLY A 22 -1.62 19.74 -16.53
CA GLY A 22 -2.79 20.33 -17.23
C GLY A 22 -4.10 19.57 -17.06
N PRO A 23 -4.15 18.23 -17.27
CA PRO A 23 -5.38 17.47 -17.07
C PRO A 23 -5.95 17.50 -15.65
N LEU A 24 -5.08 17.58 -14.63
CA LEU A 24 -5.50 17.68 -13.23
C LEU A 24 -5.97 19.09 -12.90
N ASP A 25 -5.38 20.11 -13.53
CA ASP A 25 -5.84 21.49 -13.45
C ASP A 25 -7.27 21.61 -14.01
N ASP A 26 -7.49 21.09 -15.21
CA ASP A 26 -8.79 21.07 -15.88
C ASP A 26 -9.84 20.32 -15.06
N PHE A 27 -9.46 19.18 -14.44
CA PHE A 27 -10.34 18.44 -13.56
C PHE A 27 -10.76 19.26 -12.34
N VAL A 28 -9.81 19.91 -11.66
CA VAL A 28 -10.12 20.71 -10.47
C VAL A 28 -11.01 21.89 -10.83
N GLU A 29 -10.75 22.57 -11.95
CA GLU A 29 -11.62 23.63 -12.43
C GLU A 29 -13.04 23.14 -12.75
N GLN A 30 -13.20 21.95 -13.34
CA GLN A 30 -14.52 21.37 -13.58
C GLN A 30 -15.27 21.08 -12.28
N GLN A 31 -14.59 20.60 -11.23
CA GLN A 31 -15.19 20.32 -9.93
C GLN A 31 -15.65 21.59 -9.19
N VAL A 32 -14.92 22.69 -9.34
CA VAL A 32 -15.35 23.99 -8.81
C VAL A 32 -16.52 24.54 -9.64
N ARG A 33 -16.43 24.47 -10.97
CA ARG A 33 -17.47 24.97 -11.88
C ARG A 33 -18.80 24.22 -11.74
N SER A 34 -18.75 22.92 -11.44
CA SER A 34 -19.94 22.11 -11.18
C SER A 34 -20.61 22.42 -9.84
N GLY A 35 -19.96 23.19 -8.97
CA GLY A 35 -20.41 23.49 -7.61
C GLY A 35 -20.26 22.31 -6.64
N ALA A 36 -19.57 21.23 -7.04
CA ALA A 36 -19.30 20.10 -6.17
C ALA A 36 -18.35 20.46 -5.00
N TYR A 37 -17.49 21.46 -5.21
CA TYR A 37 -16.56 21.98 -4.21
C TYR A 37 -16.53 23.52 -4.25
N ARG A 38 -16.25 24.14 -3.09
CA ARG A 38 -16.25 25.60 -2.93
C ARG A 38 -15.18 26.31 -3.76
N ASP A 39 -13.98 25.74 -3.75
CA ASP A 39 -12.78 26.29 -4.39
C ASP A 39 -11.79 25.16 -4.69
N ARG A 40 -10.70 25.52 -5.36
CA ARG A 40 -9.60 24.62 -5.74
C ARG A 40 -8.98 23.91 -4.54
N ASP A 41 -8.79 24.65 -3.45
CA ASP A 41 -8.14 24.13 -2.24
C ASP A 41 -8.99 23.05 -1.60
N ALA A 42 -10.32 23.23 -1.55
CA ALA A 42 -11.26 22.23 -1.07
C ALA A 42 -11.22 20.92 -1.88
N VAL A 43 -10.99 21.00 -3.21
CA VAL A 43 -10.84 19.81 -4.06
C VAL A 43 -9.54 19.07 -3.72
N ILE A 44 -8.44 19.80 -3.58
CA ILE A 44 -7.12 19.24 -3.28
C ILE A 44 -7.10 18.63 -1.88
N GLU A 45 -7.65 19.33 -0.89
CA GLU A 45 -7.76 18.85 0.49
C GLU A 45 -8.57 17.55 0.54
N ALA A 46 -9.74 17.51 -0.11
CA ALA A 46 -10.55 16.30 -0.18
C ALA A 46 -9.85 15.14 -0.90
N ALA A 47 -9.00 15.42 -1.89
CA ALA A 47 -8.20 14.39 -2.56
C ALA A 47 -7.09 13.85 -1.64
N VAL A 48 -6.40 14.74 -0.93
CA VAL A 48 -5.34 14.37 0.03
C VAL A 48 -5.89 13.56 1.19
N GLU A 49 -7.05 13.94 1.74
CA GLU A 49 -7.69 13.19 2.83
C GLU A 49 -8.09 11.77 2.39
N ARG A 50 -8.62 11.61 1.17
CA ARG A 50 -8.88 10.27 0.61
C ARG A 50 -7.58 9.45 0.46
N MET A 51 -6.52 10.07 -0.05
CA MET A 51 -5.23 9.39 -0.22
C MET A 51 -4.62 8.97 1.12
N LYS A 52 -4.74 9.79 2.17
CA LYS A 52 -4.28 9.42 3.53
C LYS A 52 -5.01 8.17 4.03
N ALA A 53 -6.33 8.12 3.89
CA ALA A 53 -7.12 6.97 4.32
C ALA A 53 -6.70 5.69 3.58
N GLU A 54 -6.44 5.77 2.27
CA GLU A 54 -5.95 4.65 1.47
C GLU A 54 -4.55 4.20 1.90
N VAL A 55 -3.64 5.15 2.14
CA VAL A 55 -2.28 4.88 2.62
C VAL A 55 -2.31 4.18 3.99
N GLU A 56 -3.16 4.62 4.92
CA GLU A 56 -3.31 3.97 6.23
C GLU A 56 -3.82 2.53 6.10
N ILE A 57 -4.82 2.30 5.23
CA ILE A 57 -5.33 0.97 4.95
C ILE A 57 -4.24 0.07 4.35
N ASP A 58 -3.47 0.58 3.40
CA ASP A 58 -2.41 -0.19 2.75
C ASP A 58 -1.24 -0.48 3.69
N GLN A 59 -0.87 0.47 4.56
CA GLN A 59 0.10 0.24 5.62
C GLN A 59 -0.38 -0.83 6.61
N ALA A 60 -1.67 -0.83 6.97
CA ALA A 60 -2.24 -1.85 7.84
C ALA A 60 -2.22 -3.24 7.18
N LYS A 61 -2.57 -3.33 5.89
CA LYS A 61 -2.47 -4.57 5.11
C LYS A 61 -1.03 -5.08 5.04
N LEU A 62 -0.07 -4.21 4.74
CA LEU A 62 1.34 -4.56 4.67
C LEU A 62 1.89 -5.01 6.03
N THR A 63 1.52 -4.31 7.10
CA THR A 63 1.90 -4.69 8.47
C THR A 63 1.37 -6.08 8.82
N ARG A 64 0.09 -6.34 8.49
CA ARG A 64 -0.52 -7.66 8.70
C ARG A 64 0.17 -8.75 7.88
N LEU A 65 0.40 -8.50 6.59
CA LEU A 65 1.05 -9.47 5.70
C LEU A 65 2.48 -9.78 6.17
N ASN A 66 3.24 -8.75 6.52
CA ASN A 66 4.61 -8.92 7.03
C ASN A 66 4.61 -9.69 8.36
N GLY A 67 3.64 -9.44 9.24
CA GLY A 67 3.49 -10.20 10.48
C GLY A 67 3.19 -11.68 10.22
N MET A 68 2.32 -12.00 9.27
CA MET A 68 2.01 -13.39 8.89
C MET A 68 3.20 -14.12 8.25
N LEU A 69 4.07 -13.39 7.55
CA LEU A 69 5.23 -13.97 6.86
C LEU A 69 6.48 -14.03 7.73
N ALA A 70 6.55 -13.29 8.84
CA ALA A 70 7.75 -13.19 9.67
C ALA A 70 8.22 -14.56 10.17
N ASP A 71 7.31 -15.36 10.73
CA ASP A 71 7.63 -16.68 11.28
C ASP A 71 8.06 -17.66 10.18
N ALA A 72 7.42 -17.59 9.01
CA ALA A 72 7.77 -18.43 7.85
C ALA A 72 9.14 -18.05 7.27
N ASP A 73 9.43 -16.75 7.12
CA ASP A 73 10.74 -16.26 6.66
C ASP A 73 11.86 -16.63 7.65
N GLU A 74 11.60 -16.53 8.95
CA GLU A 74 12.56 -16.96 9.97
C GLU A 74 12.85 -18.47 9.89
N SER A 75 11.81 -19.29 9.76
CA SER A 75 11.93 -20.75 9.64
C SER A 75 12.71 -21.14 8.38
N LEU A 76 12.45 -20.48 7.24
CA LEU A 76 13.20 -20.69 6.01
C LEU A 76 14.68 -20.29 6.15
N ARG A 77 14.97 -19.18 6.85
CA ARG A 77 16.35 -18.77 7.13
C ARG A 77 17.11 -19.74 8.03
N ARG A 78 16.42 -20.40 8.96
CA ARG A 78 16.98 -21.48 9.78
C ARG A 78 17.17 -22.79 9.00
N GLY A 79 16.71 -22.85 7.74
CA GLY A 79 16.82 -24.03 6.89
C GLY A 79 15.73 -25.07 7.16
N GLU A 80 14.64 -24.69 7.84
CA GLU A 80 13.51 -25.58 8.18
C GLU A 80 12.52 -25.75 7.01
N GLY A 81 12.89 -25.28 5.81
CA GLY A 81 12.07 -25.43 4.60
C GLY A 81 12.19 -26.82 3.97
N GLU A 82 11.08 -27.32 3.45
CA GLU A 82 11.01 -28.56 2.67
C GLU A 82 10.82 -28.24 1.18
N LEU A 83 11.57 -28.93 0.31
CA LEU A 83 11.32 -28.90 -1.12
C LEU A 83 10.16 -29.84 -1.47
N VAL A 84 9.01 -29.26 -1.80
CA VAL A 84 7.85 -30.02 -2.28
C VAL A 84 7.85 -30.05 -3.81
N THR A 85 8.07 -31.23 -4.39
CA THR A 85 8.07 -31.42 -5.86
C THR A 85 6.72 -31.88 -6.40
N ASP A 86 5.85 -32.43 -5.54
CA ASP A 86 4.47 -32.79 -5.87
C ASP A 86 3.54 -32.26 -4.76
N ILE A 87 2.90 -31.12 -5.06
CA ILE A 87 2.03 -30.43 -4.13
C ILE A 87 0.79 -31.27 -3.79
N LYS A 88 0.31 -32.08 -4.74
CA LYS A 88 -0.90 -32.87 -4.54
C LYS A 88 -0.64 -34.01 -3.55
N ALA A 89 0.44 -34.75 -3.77
CA ALA A 89 0.86 -35.81 -2.85
C ALA A 89 1.18 -35.27 -1.45
N TYR A 90 1.76 -34.06 -1.36
CA TYR A 90 2.05 -33.40 -0.10
C TYR A 90 0.78 -33.08 0.70
N PHE A 91 -0.25 -32.52 0.08
CA PHE A 91 -1.52 -32.25 0.76
C PHE A 91 -2.28 -33.53 1.14
N GLU A 92 -2.24 -34.56 0.29
CA GLU A 92 -2.84 -35.86 0.60
C GLU A 92 -2.17 -36.52 1.83
N ALA A 93 -0.86 -36.39 1.98
CA ALA A 93 -0.12 -36.87 3.15
C ALA A 93 -0.50 -36.11 4.44
N ILE A 94 -0.63 -34.78 4.37
CA ILE A 94 -1.06 -33.95 5.50
C ILE A 94 -2.49 -34.30 5.94
N GLU A 95 -3.40 -34.50 4.98
CA GLU A 95 -4.78 -34.89 5.28
C GLU A 95 -4.86 -36.29 5.90
N ALA A 96 -4.05 -37.24 5.43
CA ALA A 96 -3.96 -38.58 6.01
C ALA A 96 -3.47 -38.52 7.47
N GLU A 97 -2.42 -37.74 7.74
CA GLU A 97 -1.86 -37.55 9.08
C GLU A 97 -2.86 -36.85 10.02
N ALA A 98 -3.56 -35.82 9.54
CA ALA A 98 -4.58 -35.10 10.32
C ALA A 98 -5.84 -35.94 10.61
N THR A 99 -6.16 -36.90 9.74
CA THR A 99 -7.34 -37.77 9.89
C THR A 99 -7.04 -39.15 10.48
N GLY A 100 -5.77 -39.47 10.72
CA GLY A 100 -5.31 -40.71 11.35
C GLY A 100 -5.54 -41.96 10.50
N ARG A 101 -5.48 -41.85 9.17
CA ARG A 101 -5.57 -42.98 8.23
C ARG A 101 -4.25 -43.26 7.53
#